data_AF-A0AAW0BJV3-F1
#
_entry.id   AF-A0AAW0BJV3-F1
#
_cell.length_a   1.000
_cell.length_b   1.000
_cell.length_c   1.000
_cell.angle_alpha   90.00
_cell.angle_beta   90.00
_cell.angle_gamma   90.00
#
_symmetry.space_group_name_H-M   'P 1'
#
loop_
_entity.id
_entity.type
_entity.pdbx_description
1 polymer ?
#
loop_
_entity_poly.entity_id
_entity_poly.type
_entity_poly.pdbx_seq_one_letter_code
_entity_poly.pdbx_strand_id
1 'polypeptide(L)'
;MLDSLQLDRAFLAEKDVQILEIETQISKLQAQISALEGSISVLRTAKQPAQTRLDSYKYPVLTLPPEIVAEIFLHFLPTYPDPPPLTGIRSPIWLSHICCQWRRIALSTCVLWRAINLTGIARDGQLREKGAALLALSWLERSGCAPLSICAVDHAETNLIISIFLGYQARWEHLSLTAIHSTQLREMALTPMPLLRTLHLDFTQAVTAPLMFSNQHLPLLRVVVLNDCLRPSVGLPWFQLTSLTLRFIFMEECISILQRTRHLVDCTLQFQTRTAFQQYPDVTDTVLPSLQKLVFERHSDPAMGPFLSFISPALRHLEVIEGLLGLSGTIPPVDPIRTLETFISKSGCKLQELRITEAYIYSPDGYRDAFPSIPIITADK
;
A
#
# COMPACT_ATOMS: atom_id res chain seq x y z
N MET A 1 -28.84 22.88 -90.05
CA MET A 1 -27.53 22.21 -90.22
C MET A 1 -26.35 23.16 -90.00
N LEU A 2 -26.48 24.46 -90.35
CA LEU A 2 -25.46 25.48 -90.06
C LEU A 2 -25.40 25.93 -88.57
N ASP A 3 -26.54 25.98 -87.87
CA ASP A 3 -26.57 26.40 -86.45
C ASP A 3 -25.94 25.39 -85.46
N SER A 4 -25.98 24.09 -85.74
CA SER A 4 -25.35 23.09 -84.86
C SER A 4 -23.82 23.10 -84.96
N LEU A 5 -23.27 23.40 -86.15
CA LEU A 5 -21.83 23.53 -86.38
C LEU A 5 -21.24 24.80 -85.75
N GLN A 6 -22.02 25.87 -85.60
CA GLN A 6 -21.60 27.06 -84.86
C GLN A 6 -21.65 26.87 -83.35
N LEU A 7 -22.66 26.16 -82.82
CA LEU A 7 -22.73 25.80 -81.40
C LEU A 7 -21.56 24.88 -80.99
N ASP A 8 -21.23 23.88 -81.80
CA ASP A 8 -20.12 22.96 -81.51
C ASP A 8 -18.75 23.68 -81.51
N ARG A 9 -18.55 24.67 -82.40
CA ARG A 9 -17.31 25.48 -82.41
C ARG A 9 -17.19 26.40 -81.21
N ALA A 10 -18.28 27.01 -80.75
CA ALA A 10 -18.29 27.85 -79.56
C ALA A 10 -18.05 27.02 -78.29
N PHE A 11 -18.65 25.82 -78.20
CA PHE A 11 -18.46 24.88 -77.11
C PHE A 11 -17.02 24.32 -77.06
N LEU A 12 -16.42 24.02 -78.21
CA LEU A 12 -15.03 23.59 -78.30
C LEU A 12 -14.06 24.71 -77.88
N ALA A 13 -14.30 25.95 -78.30
CA ALA A 13 -13.47 27.09 -77.91
C ALA A 13 -13.55 27.40 -76.40
N GLU A 14 -14.72 27.25 -75.78
CA GLU A 14 -14.89 27.42 -74.33
C GLU A 14 -14.15 26.33 -73.53
N LYS A 15 -14.15 25.09 -74.03
CA LYS A 15 -13.34 24.00 -73.45
C LYS A 15 -11.85 24.21 -73.60
N ASP A 16 -11.39 24.70 -74.74
CA ASP A 16 -9.96 24.98 -74.96
C ASP A 16 -9.44 26.06 -74.01
N VAL A 17 -10.25 27.09 -73.72
CA VAL A 17 -9.91 28.12 -72.71
C VAL A 17 -9.84 27.53 -71.30
N GLN A 18 -10.81 26.69 -70.92
CA GLN A 18 -10.78 26.01 -69.61
C GLN A 18 -9.58 25.07 -69.46
N ILE A 19 -9.20 24.35 -70.52
CA ILE A 19 -8.02 23.48 -70.52
C ILE A 19 -6.76 24.30 -70.30
N LEU A 20 -6.61 25.44 -70.97
CA LEU A 20 -5.45 26.33 -70.83
C LEU A 20 -5.36 26.94 -69.42
N GLU A 21 -6.50 27.27 -68.81
CA GLU A 21 -6.57 27.76 -67.42
C GLU A 21 -6.19 26.66 -66.40
N ILE A 22 -6.59 25.41 -66.64
CA ILE A 22 -6.17 24.27 -65.81
C ILE A 22 -4.67 23.98 -65.98
N GLU A 23 -4.14 24.01 -67.21
CA GLU A 23 -2.72 23.76 -67.49
C GLU A 23 -1.82 24.82 -66.83
N THR A 24 -2.21 26.09 -66.89
CA THR A 24 -1.50 27.18 -66.21
C THR A 24 -1.53 27.02 -64.70
N GLN A 25 -2.66 26.61 -64.13
CA GLN A 25 -2.78 26.33 -62.69
C GLN A 25 -1.95 25.11 -62.26
N ILE A 26 -1.91 24.04 -63.04
CA ILE A 26 -1.05 22.87 -62.80
C ILE A 26 0.42 23.28 -62.81
N SER A 27 0.85 24.04 -63.82
CA SER A 27 2.23 24.53 -63.92
C SER A 27 2.62 25.40 -62.73
N LYS A 28 1.71 26.27 -62.29
CA LYS A 28 1.90 27.10 -61.09
C LYS A 28 2.04 26.26 -59.82
N LEU A 29 1.21 25.24 -59.64
CA LEU A 29 1.29 24.33 -58.50
C LEU A 29 2.57 23.48 -58.53
N GLN A 30 3.00 23.01 -59.70
CA GLN A 30 4.26 22.27 -59.86
C GLN A 30 5.49 23.12 -59.52
N ALA A 31 5.49 24.40 -59.91
CA ALA A 31 6.54 25.35 -59.52
C ALA A 31 6.57 25.57 -58.00
N GLN A 32 5.40 25.67 -57.36
CA GLN A 32 5.31 25.80 -55.89
C GLN A 32 5.79 24.54 -55.17
N ILE A 33 5.44 23.34 -55.65
CA ILE A 33 5.92 22.06 -55.11
C ILE A 33 7.45 22.02 -55.18
N SER A 34 8.02 22.33 -56.34
CA SER A 34 9.47 22.32 -56.55
C SER A 34 10.19 23.31 -55.61
N ALA A 35 9.63 24.51 -55.41
CA ALA A 35 10.18 25.50 -54.49
C ALA A 35 10.12 25.05 -53.02
N LEU A 36 9.03 24.40 -52.62
CA LEU A 36 8.87 23.86 -51.27
C LEU A 36 9.80 22.66 -51.03
N GLU A 37 9.97 21.78 -52.00
CA GLU A 37 10.93 20.66 -51.94
C GLU A 37 12.37 21.17 -51.81
N GLY A 38 12.73 22.20 -52.58
CA GLY A 38 14.00 22.91 -52.44
C GLY A 38 14.19 23.45 -51.02
N SER A 39 13.17 24.13 -50.48
CA SER A 39 13.20 24.67 -49.11
C SER A 39 13.34 23.56 -48.05
N ILE A 40 12.64 22.43 -48.21
CA ILE A 40 12.76 21.26 -47.32
C ILE A 40 14.17 20.68 -47.36
N SER A 41 14.78 20.59 -48.55
CA SER A 41 16.14 20.06 -48.70
C SER A 41 17.18 20.92 -47.98
N VAL A 42 17.06 22.24 -48.08
CA VAL A 42 17.94 23.21 -47.40
C VAL A 42 17.79 23.09 -45.89
N LEU A 43 16.55 23.07 -45.38
CA LEU A 43 16.28 22.93 -43.95
C LEU A 43 16.78 21.59 -43.39
N ARG A 44 16.67 20.49 -44.14
CA ARG A 44 17.23 19.18 -43.75
C ARG A 44 18.76 19.22 -43.65
N THR A 45 19.42 19.87 -44.61
CA THR A 45 20.88 20.01 -44.62
C THR A 45 21.36 20.90 -43.48
N ALA A 46 20.66 22.01 -43.21
CA ALA A 46 20.96 22.89 -42.08
C ALA A 46 20.71 22.22 -40.71
N LYS A 47 19.71 21.33 -40.63
CA LYS A 47 19.43 20.53 -39.41
C LYS A 47 20.53 19.51 -39.12
N GLN A 48 21.15 18.94 -40.14
CA GLN A 48 22.11 17.84 -40.00
C GLN A 48 23.24 18.10 -38.98
N PRO A 49 23.99 19.21 -39.01
CA PRO A 49 25.06 19.45 -38.04
C PRO A 49 24.57 19.58 -36.59
N ALA A 50 23.37 20.13 -36.37
CA ALA A 50 22.76 20.17 -35.04
C ALA A 50 22.36 18.77 -34.56
N GLN A 51 21.84 17.92 -35.47
CA GLN A 51 21.53 16.53 -35.20
C GLN A 51 22.80 15.73 -34.83
N THR A 52 23.87 15.86 -35.60
CA THR A 52 25.16 15.20 -35.33
C THR A 52 25.75 15.60 -33.98
N ARG A 53 25.66 16.89 -33.61
CA ARG A 53 26.07 17.36 -32.28
C ARG A 53 25.22 16.75 -31.18
N LEU A 54 23.91 16.65 -31.37
CA LEU A 54 23.01 16.02 -30.40
C LEU A 54 23.36 14.53 -30.22
N ASP A 55 23.58 13.81 -31.32
CA ASP A 55 23.92 12.38 -31.32
C ASP A 55 25.30 12.10 -30.69
N SER A 56 26.20 13.10 -30.67
CA SER A 56 27.48 13.00 -29.98
C SER A 56 27.37 13.00 -28.45
N TYR A 57 26.27 13.53 -27.89
CA TYR A 57 26.01 13.45 -26.47
C TYR A 57 25.51 12.05 -26.13
N LYS A 58 26.39 11.23 -25.55
CA LYS A 58 25.97 9.98 -24.90
C LYS A 58 25.26 10.33 -23.61
N TYR A 59 23.94 10.18 -23.58
CA TYR A 59 23.18 10.18 -22.34
C TYR A 59 23.38 8.82 -21.66
N PRO A 60 24.18 8.71 -20.58
CA PRO A 60 24.61 7.41 -20.06
C PRO A 60 23.42 6.52 -19.68
N VAL A 61 22.34 7.12 -19.15
CA VAL A 61 21.12 6.42 -18.77
C VAL A 61 20.32 5.86 -19.95
N LEU A 62 20.50 6.39 -21.17
CA LEU A 62 19.87 5.86 -22.38
C LEU A 62 20.70 4.73 -23.01
N THR A 63 21.96 4.58 -22.58
CA THR A 63 22.87 3.50 -23.03
C THR A 63 22.85 2.27 -22.14
N LEU A 64 22.19 2.34 -20.98
CA LEU A 64 22.05 1.20 -20.07
C LEU A 64 21.11 0.14 -20.66
N PRO A 65 21.36 -1.16 -20.39
CA PRO A 65 20.40 -2.21 -20.69
C PRO A 65 19.03 -1.94 -20.04
N PRO A 66 17.92 -2.29 -20.69
CA PRO A 66 16.57 -2.09 -20.16
C PRO A 66 16.37 -2.62 -18.74
N GLU A 67 17.02 -3.73 -18.40
CA GLU A 67 16.93 -4.39 -17.09
C GLU A 67 17.56 -3.53 -15.99
N ILE A 68 18.70 -2.90 -16.27
CA ILE A 68 19.37 -2.01 -15.32
C ILE A 68 18.54 -0.73 -15.11
N VAL A 69 17.94 -0.20 -16.18
CA VAL A 69 17.03 0.95 -16.07
C VAL A 69 15.79 0.59 -15.27
N ALA A 70 15.23 -0.61 -15.46
CA ALA A 70 14.10 -1.11 -14.67
C ALA A 70 14.44 -1.24 -13.18
N GLU A 71 15.65 -1.69 -12.84
CA GLU A 71 16.11 -1.74 -11.45
C GLU A 71 16.26 -0.33 -10.84
N ILE A 72 16.81 0.62 -11.60
CA ILE A 72 16.86 2.03 -11.19
C ILE A 72 15.44 2.58 -10.94
N PHE A 73 14.47 2.20 -11.78
CA PHE A 73 13.07 2.59 -11.60
C PHE A 73 12.48 2.01 -10.31
N LEU A 74 12.79 0.76 -9.95
CA LEU A 74 12.34 0.17 -8.70
C LEU A 74 12.87 0.92 -7.48
N HIS A 75 14.14 1.36 -7.52
CA HIS A 75 14.73 2.18 -6.47
C HIS A 75 14.18 3.61 -6.38
N PHE A 76 13.55 4.11 -7.45
CA PHE A 76 12.87 5.42 -7.43
C PHE A 76 11.50 5.37 -6.71
N LEU A 77 10.82 4.22 -6.77
CA LEU A 77 9.53 4.01 -6.11
C LEU A 77 9.72 3.78 -4.59
N PRO A 78 8.65 3.83 -3.79
CA PRO A 78 8.68 3.26 -2.44
C PRO A 78 9.04 1.78 -2.47
N THR A 79 9.73 1.34 -1.42
CA THR A 79 10.12 -0.06 -1.27
C THR A 79 8.88 -0.92 -1.15
N TYR A 80 8.74 -1.93 -2.02
CA TYR A 80 7.65 -2.89 -1.92
C TYR A 80 7.64 -3.54 -0.52
N PRO A 81 6.47 -3.68 0.14
CA PRO A 81 5.10 -3.60 -0.41
C PRO A 81 4.46 -2.22 -0.41
N ASP A 82 5.16 -1.17 0.01
CA ASP A 82 4.59 0.17 0.11
C ASP A 82 4.17 0.68 -1.27
N PRO A 83 2.90 1.07 -1.46
CA PRO A 83 2.43 1.47 -2.77
C PRO A 83 2.87 2.90 -3.12
N PRO A 84 3.35 3.15 -4.35
CA PRO A 84 3.63 4.50 -4.84
C PRO A 84 2.33 5.31 -4.99
N PRO A 85 2.43 6.65 -5.08
CA PRO A 85 1.29 7.47 -5.47
C PRO A 85 0.85 7.11 -6.90
N LEU A 86 -0.46 7.15 -7.16
CA LEU A 86 -1.02 6.85 -8.48
C LEU A 86 -0.50 7.80 -9.57
N THR A 87 -0.16 9.04 -9.21
CA THR A 87 0.39 10.06 -10.10
C THR A 87 1.47 10.87 -9.38
N GLY A 88 2.24 11.67 -10.12
CA GLY A 88 3.25 12.56 -9.54
C GLY A 88 4.59 11.89 -9.22
N ILE A 89 5.43 12.58 -8.45
CA ILE A 89 6.78 12.10 -8.13
C ILE A 89 6.73 10.76 -7.40
N ARG A 90 7.71 9.88 -7.68
CA ARG A 90 7.75 8.50 -7.17
C ARG A 90 6.62 7.59 -7.67
N SER A 91 5.94 7.96 -8.75
CA SER A 91 4.98 7.09 -9.45
C SER A 91 5.61 6.42 -10.69
N PRO A 92 5.26 5.17 -11.04
CA PRO A 92 5.67 4.56 -12.31
C PRO A 92 5.14 5.33 -13.53
N ILE A 93 4.02 6.05 -13.39
CA ILE A 93 3.52 6.94 -14.44
C ILE A 93 4.55 8.04 -14.73
N TRP A 94 5.12 8.68 -13.71
CA TRP A 94 6.12 9.74 -13.88
C TRP A 94 7.29 9.31 -14.74
N LEU A 95 7.82 8.11 -14.48
CA LEU A 95 8.91 7.51 -15.25
C LEU A 95 8.52 7.32 -16.72
N SER A 96 7.27 6.94 -16.98
CA SER A 96 6.74 6.76 -18.33
C SER A 96 6.53 8.07 -19.12
N HIS A 97 6.63 9.24 -18.48
CA HIS A 97 6.48 10.55 -19.12
C HIS A 97 7.82 11.25 -19.44
N ILE A 98 8.96 10.70 -19.03
CA ILE A 98 10.27 11.32 -19.23
C ILE A 98 10.72 11.28 -20.70
N CYS A 99 10.76 10.09 -21.30
CA CYS A 99 11.10 9.93 -22.73
C CYS A 99 10.48 8.63 -23.31
N CYS A 100 10.52 8.47 -24.63
CA CYS A 100 9.94 7.30 -25.30
C CYS A 100 10.59 5.97 -24.87
N GLN A 101 11.90 5.95 -24.64
CA GLN A 101 12.61 4.74 -24.19
C GLN A 101 12.19 4.34 -22.78
N TRP A 102 12.15 5.30 -21.85
CA TRP A 102 11.71 5.06 -20.48
C TRP A 102 10.25 4.65 -20.42
N ARG A 103 9.40 5.25 -21.24
CA ARG A 103 8.00 4.80 -21.40
C ARG A 103 7.93 3.33 -21.79
N ARG A 104 8.69 2.89 -22.79
CA ARG A 104 8.70 1.49 -23.23
C ARG A 104 9.16 0.55 -22.10
N ILE A 105 10.24 0.91 -21.39
CA ILE A 105 10.77 0.12 -20.28
C ILE A 105 9.77 0.06 -19.13
N ALA A 106 9.24 1.21 -18.70
CA ALA A 106 8.27 1.28 -17.61
C ALA A 106 7.00 0.46 -17.92
N LEU A 107 6.44 0.59 -19.13
CA LEU A 107 5.24 -0.14 -19.53
C LEU A 107 5.46 -1.66 -19.68
N SER A 108 6.67 -2.11 -20.01
CA SER A 108 7.00 -3.54 -20.12
C SER A 108 7.46 -4.18 -18.81
N THR A 109 7.75 -3.37 -17.79
CA THR A 109 8.23 -3.87 -16.48
C THR A 109 7.05 -4.04 -15.53
N CYS A 110 6.44 -5.23 -15.51
CA CYS A 110 5.23 -5.52 -14.72
C CYS A 110 5.36 -5.19 -13.22
N VAL A 111 6.52 -5.47 -12.63
CA VAL A 111 6.75 -5.29 -11.18
C VAL A 111 6.68 -3.83 -10.72
N LEU A 112 6.78 -2.85 -11.61
CA LEU A 112 6.60 -1.43 -11.26
C LEU A 112 5.14 -1.07 -10.94
N TRP A 113 4.19 -1.88 -11.43
CA TRP A 113 2.75 -1.61 -11.34
C TRP A 113 2.04 -2.47 -10.29
N ARG A 114 2.80 -3.26 -9.52
CA ARG A 114 2.25 -4.31 -8.64
C ARG A 114 1.75 -3.82 -7.27
N ALA A 115 2.04 -2.58 -6.89
CA ALA A 115 1.60 -2.00 -5.63
C ALA A 115 0.68 -0.81 -5.93
N ILE A 116 -0.54 -0.81 -5.38
CA ILE A 116 -1.62 0.11 -5.75
C ILE A 116 -2.22 0.72 -4.48
N ASN A 117 -2.26 2.05 -4.40
CA ASN A 117 -2.89 2.78 -3.30
C ASN A 117 -4.11 3.57 -3.78
N LEU A 118 -5.25 3.31 -3.16
CA LEU A 118 -6.54 3.91 -3.49
C LEU A 118 -7.11 4.73 -2.32
N THR A 119 -6.40 4.82 -1.20
CA THR A 119 -6.90 5.50 0.01
C THR A 119 -6.99 7.03 -0.14
N GLY A 120 -6.25 7.61 -1.09
CA GLY A 120 -6.21 9.06 -1.34
C GLY A 120 -7.26 9.60 -2.32
N ILE A 121 -8.04 8.73 -2.98
CA ILE A 121 -8.91 9.11 -4.10
C ILE A 121 -10.02 10.08 -3.67
N ALA A 122 -10.51 9.98 -2.43
CA ALA A 122 -11.53 10.89 -1.91
C ALA A 122 -10.99 12.26 -1.46
N ARG A 123 -9.69 12.36 -1.17
CA ARG A 123 -9.06 13.59 -0.66
C ARG A 123 -8.44 14.45 -1.75
N ASP A 124 -8.02 13.82 -2.84
CA ASP A 124 -7.32 14.51 -3.93
C ASP A 124 -8.34 15.04 -4.94
N GLY A 125 -8.87 16.26 -4.69
CA GLY A 125 -9.91 16.90 -5.50
C GLY A 125 -9.58 17.09 -6.99
N GLN A 126 -8.37 16.71 -7.43
CA GLN A 126 -7.94 16.74 -8.83
C GLN A 126 -8.32 15.48 -9.63
N LEU A 127 -8.41 14.30 -9.00
CA LEU A 127 -8.77 13.05 -9.66
C LEU A 127 -10.19 12.66 -9.26
N ARG A 128 -11.15 12.85 -10.18
CA ARG A 128 -12.49 12.26 -10.02
C ARG A 128 -12.36 10.76 -9.78
N GLU A 129 -13.14 10.21 -8.87
CA GLU A 129 -13.17 8.79 -8.49
C GLU A 129 -13.09 7.81 -9.68
N LYS A 130 -13.83 8.10 -10.77
CA LYS A 130 -13.79 7.33 -12.02
C LYS A 130 -12.42 7.30 -12.70
N GLY A 131 -11.68 8.42 -12.70
CA GLY A 131 -10.35 8.50 -13.29
C GLY A 131 -9.32 7.68 -12.51
N ALA A 132 -9.40 7.70 -11.18
CA ALA A 132 -8.54 6.89 -10.34
C ALA A 132 -8.84 5.39 -10.49
N ALA A 133 -10.11 5.00 -10.61
CA ALA A 133 -10.51 3.62 -10.90
C ALA A 133 -9.92 3.10 -12.22
N LEU A 134 -10.02 3.89 -13.31
CA LEU A 134 -9.45 3.54 -14.61
C LEU A 134 -7.92 3.43 -14.59
N LEU A 135 -7.26 4.32 -13.84
CA LEU A 135 -5.81 4.25 -13.64
C LEU A 135 -5.44 2.98 -12.87
N ALA A 136 -6.15 2.66 -11.80
CA ALA A 136 -5.91 1.47 -11.00
C ALA A 136 -6.11 0.18 -11.81
N LEU A 137 -7.15 0.13 -12.64
CA LEU A 137 -7.35 -0.93 -13.65
C LEU A 137 -6.16 -1.06 -14.61
N SER A 138 -5.69 0.07 -15.15
CA SER A 138 -4.53 0.08 -16.05
C SER A 138 -3.27 -0.46 -15.35
N TRP A 139 -3.10 -0.21 -14.05
CA TRP A 139 -1.98 -0.74 -13.27
C TRP A 139 -2.13 -2.24 -13.05
N LEU A 140 -3.34 -2.72 -12.73
CA LEU A 140 -3.64 -4.14 -12.62
C LEU A 140 -3.30 -4.90 -13.91
N GLU A 141 -3.69 -4.38 -15.06
CA GLU A 141 -3.38 -4.98 -16.37
C GLU A 141 -1.86 -5.03 -16.61
N ARG A 142 -1.16 -3.92 -16.36
CA ARG A 142 0.30 -3.84 -16.56
C ARG A 142 1.09 -4.71 -15.58
N SER A 143 0.56 -4.95 -14.39
CA SER A 143 1.21 -5.80 -13.39
C SER A 143 1.25 -7.29 -13.78
N GLY A 144 0.52 -7.70 -14.83
CA GLY A 144 0.64 -9.03 -15.43
C GLY A 144 0.32 -10.15 -14.45
N CYS A 145 1.30 -11.01 -14.15
CA CYS A 145 1.17 -12.09 -13.17
C CYS A 145 1.87 -11.77 -11.83
N ALA A 146 2.39 -10.56 -11.66
CA ALA A 146 3.13 -10.20 -10.45
C ALA A 146 2.21 -10.27 -9.20
N PRO A 147 2.74 -10.68 -8.03
CA PRO A 147 2.03 -10.57 -6.77
C PRO A 147 1.69 -9.11 -6.43
N LEU A 148 0.50 -8.87 -5.90
CA LEU A 148 -0.08 -7.55 -5.71
C LEU A 148 -0.01 -7.08 -4.25
N SER A 149 0.30 -5.80 -4.07
CA SER A 149 0.07 -5.05 -2.82
C SER A 149 -1.05 -4.05 -3.05
N ILE A 150 -2.15 -4.14 -2.32
CA ILE A 150 -3.33 -3.29 -2.52
C ILE A 150 -3.70 -2.62 -1.20
N CYS A 151 -3.82 -1.29 -1.24
CA CYS A 151 -4.37 -0.48 -0.16
C CYS A 151 -5.64 0.23 -0.66
N ALA A 152 -6.78 0.00 -0.02
CA ALA A 152 -8.05 0.62 -0.41
C ALA A 152 -8.92 1.02 0.79
N VAL A 153 -9.80 2.01 0.58
CA VAL A 153 -10.81 2.44 1.56
C VAL A 153 -12.18 2.03 1.04
N ASP A 154 -12.96 1.37 1.89
CA ASP A 154 -14.35 1.05 1.62
C ASP A 154 -15.27 2.19 2.11
N HIS A 155 -15.71 3.08 1.21
CA HIS A 155 -16.72 4.08 1.53
C HIS A 155 -18.08 3.57 1.02
N ALA A 156 -19.05 3.50 1.94
CA ALA A 156 -20.34 2.81 1.86
C ALA A 156 -21.20 2.97 0.59
N GLU A 157 -20.92 3.93 -0.29
CA GLU A 157 -21.90 4.35 -1.29
C GLU A 157 -21.65 3.89 -2.73
N THR A 158 -20.44 3.50 -3.17
CA THR A 158 -20.25 3.05 -4.58
C THR A 158 -18.89 2.40 -4.91
N ASN A 159 -18.40 1.41 -4.17
CA ASN A 159 -17.07 0.87 -4.46
C ASN A 159 -17.00 -0.19 -5.58
N LEU A 160 -17.28 0.22 -6.83
CA LEU A 160 -16.89 -0.52 -8.05
C LEU A 160 -15.39 -0.88 -8.03
N ILE A 161 -14.60 -0.05 -7.36
CA ILE A 161 -13.15 -0.22 -7.25
C ILE A 161 -12.84 -1.53 -6.53
N ILE A 162 -13.38 -1.75 -5.33
CA ILE A 162 -13.11 -2.97 -4.55
C ILE A 162 -13.57 -4.21 -5.33
N SER A 163 -14.76 -4.18 -5.93
CA SER A 163 -15.29 -5.32 -6.69
C SER A 163 -14.41 -5.68 -7.91
N ILE A 164 -13.77 -4.71 -8.56
CA ILE A 164 -12.77 -4.96 -9.60
C ILE A 164 -11.58 -5.76 -9.06
N PHE A 165 -11.05 -5.39 -7.88
CA PHE A 165 -9.91 -6.08 -7.29
C PHE A 165 -10.25 -7.50 -6.83
N LEU A 166 -11.50 -7.77 -6.46
CA LEU A 166 -11.96 -9.12 -6.10
C LEU A 166 -11.67 -10.14 -7.20
N GLY A 167 -11.65 -9.73 -8.47
CA GLY A 167 -11.29 -10.60 -9.60
C GLY A 167 -9.81 -11.04 -9.61
N TYR A 168 -8.94 -10.38 -8.84
CA TYR A 168 -7.49 -10.60 -8.83
C TYR A 168 -6.97 -11.21 -7.51
N GLN A 169 -7.86 -11.75 -6.67
CA GLN A 169 -7.54 -12.30 -5.34
C GLN A 169 -6.43 -13.35 -5.33
N ALA A 170 -6.33 -14.16 -6.39
CA ALA A 170 -5.30 -15.18 -6.51
C ALA A 170 -3.86 -14.61 -6.46
N ARG A 171 -3.71 -13.32 -6.79
CA ARG A 171 -2.43 -12.62 -6.90
C ARG A 171 -2.10 -11.77 -5.67
N TRP A 172 -3.01 -11.61 -4.73
CA TRP A 172 -2.80 -10.72 -3.58
C TRP A 172 -1.73 -11.29 -2.64
N GLU A 173 -0.70 -10.48 -2.35
CA GLU A 173 0.37 -10.79 -1.39
C GLU A 173 0.28 -9.89 -0.15
N HIS A 174 -0.07 -8.62 -0.34
CA HIS A 174 -0.30 -7.66 0.73
C HIS A 174 -1.65 -6.99 0.51
N LEU A 175 -2.53 -7.02 1.50
CA LEU A 175 -3.85 -6.42 1.42
C LEU A 175 -4.08 -5.52 2.64
N SER A 176 -4.41 -4.26 2.40
CA SER A 176 -4.83 -3.31 3.42
C SER A 176 -6.18 -2.72 3.02
N LEU A 177 -7.20 -3.01 3.81
CA LEU A 177 -8.53 -2.49 3.61
C LEU A 177 -8.95 -1.70 4.85
N THR A 178 -9.40 -0.48 4.64
CA THR A 178 -9.83 0.41 5.71
C THR A 178 -11.28 0.82 5.53
N ALA A 179 -11.97 1.12 6.64
CA ALA A 179 -13.39 1.50 6.67
C ALA A 179 -14.38 0.44 6.17
N ILE A 180 -14.04 -0.84 6.32
CA ILE A 180 -14.73 -1.92 5.61
C ILE A 180 -16.14 -2.22 6.14
N HIS A 181 -17.10 -2.38 5.22
CA HIS A 181 -18.41 -2.94 5.52
C HIS A 181 -18.42 -4.48 5.45
N SER A 182 -19.14 -5.12 6.38
CA SER A 182 -19.11 -6.58 6.60
C SER A 182 -19.55 -7.44 5.40
N THR A 183 -20.34 -6.89 4.46
CA THR A 183 -20.87 -7.63 3.31
C THR A 183 -19.80 -7.98 2.27
N GLN A 184 -18.91 -7.03 1.94
CA GLN A 184 -17.86 -7.24 0.93
C GLN A 184 -16.78 -8.23 1.42
N LEU A 185 -16.45 -8.19 2.71
CA LEU A 185 -15.51 -9.13 3.32
C LEU A 185 -16.01 -10.57 3.27
N ARG A 186 -17.33 -10.78 3.32
CA ARG A 186 -17.89 -12.12 3.24
C ARG A 186 -17.68 -12.72 1.85
N GLU A 187 -17.88 -11.93 0.79
CA GLU A 187 -17.61 -12.38 -0.57
C GLU A 187 -16.12 -12.69 -0.78
N MET A 188 -15.25 -11.84 -0.23
CA MET A 188 -13.80 -12.08 -0.23
C MET A 188 -13.40 -13.38 0.46
N ALA A 189 -14.02 -13.69 1.61
CA ALA A 189 -13.66 -14.87 2.41
C ALA A 189 -13.99 -16.20 1.70
N LEU A 190 -14.90 -16.19 0.72
CA LEU A 190 -15.31 -17.37 -0.05
C LEU A 190 -14.25 -17.80 -1.06
N THR A 191 -13.37 -16.90 -1.47
CA THR A 191 -12.37 -17.14 -2.52
C THR A 191 -10.97 -17.31 -1.94
N PRO A 192 -10.17 -18.26 -2.45
CA PRO A 192 -8.83 -18.51 -1.95
C PRO A 192 -7.86 -17.39 -2.35
N MET A 193 -7.03 -16.95 -1.41
CA MET A 193 -5.95 -15.98 -1.60
C MET A 193 -4.60 -16.66 -1.30
N PRO A 194 -4.10 -17.49 -2.22
CA PRO A 194 -2.99 -18.41 -1.97
C PRO A 194 -1.65 -17.71 -1.71
N LEU A 195 -1.47 -16.49 -2.19
CA LEU A 195 -0.22 -15.71 -2.05
C LEU A 195 -0.24 -14.75 -0.86
N LEU A 196 -1.36 -14.61 -0.14
CA LEU A 196 -1.52 -13.55 0.86
C LEU A 196 -0.60 -13.80 2.06
N ARG A 197 0.31 -12.85 2.32
CA ARG A 197 1.24 -12.86 3.45
C ARG A 197 0.85 -11.89 4.55
N THR A 198 0.16 -10.82 4.18
CA THR A 198 -0.09 -9.64 5.02
C THR A 198 -1.52 -9.20 4.82
N LEU A 199 -2.27 -9.13 5.92
CA LEU A 199 -3.66 -8.71 5.92
C LEU A 199 -3.86 -7.61 6.96
N HIS A 200 -4.23 -6.42 6.52
CA HIS A 200 -4.62 -5.32 7.37
C HIS A 200 -6.11 -5.02 7.13
N LEU A 201 -6.91 -5.15 8.18
CA LEU A 201 -8.32 -4.80 8.19
C LEU A 201 -8.58 -3.73 9.25
N ASP A 202 -9.24 -2.67 8.84
CA ASP A 202 -9.68 -1.57 9.70
C ASP A 202 -11.19 -1.36 9.50
N PHE A 203 -11.93 -1.50 10.59
CA PHE A 203 -13.39 -1.55 10.59
C PHE A 203 -13.98 -0.23 11.07
N THR A 204 -14.92 0.35 10.31
CA THR A 204 -15.65 1.56 10.72
C THR A 204 -16.77 1.31 11.72
N GLN A 205 -17.29 0.08 11.75
CA GLN A 205 -18.40 -0.32 12.61
C GLN A 205 -18.20 -1.76 13.06
N ALA A 206 -18.83 -2.12 14.19
CA ALA A 206 -18.86 -3.50 14.65
C ALA A 206 -19.39 -4.42 13.54
N VAL A 207 -18.64 -5.47 13.24
CA VAL A 207 -19.02 -6.44 12.21
C VAL A 207 -20.29 -7.12 12.70
N THR A 208 -21.36 -7.18 11.91
CA THR A 208 -22.62 -7.77 12.40
C THR A 208 -22.64 -9.31 12.31
N ALA A 209 -21.69 -9.92 11.61
CA ALA A 209 -21.64 -11.37 11.36
C ALA A 209 -20.18 -11.90 11.33
N PRO A 210 -19.94 -13.16 11.73
CA PRO A 210 -18.60 -13.73 11.80
C PRO A 210 -17.95 -13.87 10.42
N LEU A 211 -16.71 -13.41 10.28
CA LEU A 211 -15.93 -13.49 9.05
C LEU A 211 -14.96 -14.68 9.11
N MET A 212 -15.33 -15.81 8.52
CA MET A 212 -14.54 -17.05 8.61
C MET A 212 -13.70 -17.24 7.34
N PHE A 213 -12.40 -16.99 7.44
CA PHE A 213 -11.44 -17.41 6.41
C PHE A 213 -10.96 -18.82 6.73
N SER A 214 -11.12 -19.74 5.77
CA SER A 214 -10.58 -21.09 5.91
C SER A 214 -9.05 -21.07 5.89
N ASN A 215 -8.40 -21.90 6.70
CA ASN A 215 -6.93 -22.06 6.65
C ASN A 215 -6.44 -22.45 5.24
N GLN A 216 -7.25 -23.20 4.49
CA GLN A 216 -6.92 -23.59 3.12
C GLN A 216 -6.92 -22.39 2.14
N HIS A 217 -7.64 -21.31 2.46
CA HIS A 217 -7.72 -20.11 1.64
C HIS A 217 -6.53 -19.18 1.86
N LEU A 218 -5.84 -19.29 2.99
CA LEU A 218 -4.78 -18.36 3.43
C LEU A 218 -3.50 -19.10 3.89
N PRO A 219 -2.89 -19.96 3.06
CA PRO A 219 -1.80 -20.84 3.49
C PRO A 219 -0.49 -20.10 3.82
N LEU A 220 -0.28 -18.90 3.26
CA LEU A 220 0.96 -18.12 3.42
C LEU A 220 0.82 -16.94 4.36
N LEU A 221 -0.32 -16.75 5.02
CA LEU A 221 -0.57 -15.59 5.87
C LEU A 221 0.32 -15.62 7.11
N ARG A 222 1.11 -14.57 7.32
CA ARG A 222 2.07 -14.43 8.43
C ARG A 222 1.84 -13.20 9.29
N VAL A 223 1.37 -12.12 8.69
CA VAL A 223 1.23 -10.82 9.35
C VAL A 223 -0.22 -10.38 9.27
N VAL A 224 -0.79 -10.04 10.42
CA VAL A 224 -2.18 -9.58 10.53
C VAL A 224 -2.23 -8.30 11.34
N VAL A 225 -2.92 -7.30 10.82
CA VAL A 225 -3.23 -6.04 11.51
C VAL A 225 -4.74 -5.87 11.55
N LEU A 226 -5.29 -5.71 12.74
CA LEU A 226 -6.72 -5.63 12.97
C LEU A 226 -7.01 -4.41 13.85
N ASN A 227 -7.74 -3.45 13.31
CA ASN A 227 -8.18 -2.25 14.04
C ASN A 227 -9.69 -2.32 14.30
N ASP A 228 -10.14 -1.95 15.49
CA ASP A 228 -11.57 -1.83 15.84
C ASP A 228 -12.37 -3.13 15.61
N CYS A 229 -11.76 -4.28 15.91
CA CYS A 229 -12.39 -5.60 15.79
C CYS A 229 -13.38 -5.89 16.94
N LEU A 230 -14.37 -5.02 17.12
CA LEU A 230 -15.48 -5.23 18.04
C LEU A 230 -16.48 -6.20 17.40
N ARG A 231 -16.51 -7.43 17.93
CA ARG A 231 -17.35 -8.61 17.64
C ARG A 231 -18.25 -8.63 16.39
N PRO A 232 -18.38 -9.78 15.69
CA PRO A 232 -17.83 -11.10 16.02
C PRO A 232 -16.75 -11.61 15.05
N SER A 233 -15.77 -12.28 15.67
CA SER A 233 -14.92 -13.37 15.18
C SER A 233 -14.51 -13.33 13.70
N VAL A 234 -13.39 -12.67 13.43
CA VAL A 234 -12.58 -12.99 12.24
C VAL A 234 -11.92 -14.35 12.48
N GLY A 235 -12.37 -15.39 11.78
CA GLY A 235 -11.70 -16.68 11.72
C GLY A 235 -10.50 -16.57 10.79
N LEU A 236 -9.29 -16.52 11.35
CA LEU A 236 -8.04 -16.54 10.59
C LEU A 236 -7.23 -17.79 10.97
N PRO A 237 -6.25 -18.20 10.14
CA PRO A 237 -5.27 -19.22 10.52
C PRO A 237 -4.31 -18.65 11.60
N TRP A 238 -4.81 -18.42 12.81
CA TRP A 238 -4.07 -17.79 13.91
C TRP A 238 -2.75 -18.51 14.23
N PHE A 239 -2.73 -19.83 14.12
CA PHE A 239 -1.59 -20.66 14.51
C PHE A 239 -0.30 -20.35 13.74
N GLN A 240 -0.39 -20.02 12.44
CA GLN A 240 0.79 -19.82 11.58
C GLN A 240 1.30 -18.37 11.56
N LEU A 241 0.64 -17.45 12.25
CA LEU A 241 1.00 -16.04 12.29
C LEU A 241 2.31 -15.82 13.05
N THR A 242 3.15 -14.95 12.52
CA THR A 242 4.43 -14.53 13.12
C THR A 242 4.38 -13.11 13.64
N SER A 243 3.55 -12.25 13.06
CA SER A 243 3.33 -10.87 13.51
C SER A 243 1.85 -10.57 13.63
N LEU A 244 1.44 -10.00 14.76
CA LEU A 244 0.04 -9.66 15.03
C LEU A 244 -0.05 -8.28 15.66
N THR A 245 -0.85 -7.40 15.05
CA THR A 245 -1.21 -6.10 15.60
C THR A 245 -2.71 -6.08 15.84
N LEU A 246 -3.12 -5.90 17.09
CA LEU A 246 -4.53 -5.75 17.48
C LEU A 246 -4.72 -4.36 18.08
N ARG A 247 -5.57 -3.55 17.47
CA ARG A 247 -5.90 -2.21 17.95
C ARG A 247 -7.36 -2.09 18.35
N PHE A 248 -7.59 -1.31 19.41
CA PHE A 248 -8.91 -1.06 19.98
C PHE A 248 -9.67 -2.36 20.32
N ILE A 249 -8.94 -3.35 20.87
CA ILE A 249 -9.52 -4.66 21.24
C ILE A 249 -9.82 -4.73 22.74
N PHE A 250 -10.82 -5.53 23.13
CA PHE A 250 -11.02 -5.90 24.53
C PHE A 250 -10.08 -7.03 24.97
N MET A 251 -9.76 -7.08 26.27
CA MET A 251 -8.77 -8.03 26.79
C MET A 251 -9.19 -9.49 26.61
N GLU A 252 -10.47 -9.81 26.83
CA GLU A 252 -10.97 -11.19 26.73
C GLU A 252 -10.82 -11.75 25.30
N GLU A 253 -11.00 -10.88 24.31
CA GLU A 253 -10.86 -11.21 22.90
C GLU A 253 -9.38 -11.35 22.51
N CYS A 254 -8.54 -10.45 23.02
CA CYS A 254 -7.10 -10.53 22.87
C CYS A 254 -6.55 -11.87 23.39
N ILE A 255 -6.92 -12.27 24.61
CA ILE A 255 -6.51 -13.57 25.19
C ILE A 255 -6.97 -14.73 24.32
N SER A 256 -8.24 -14.72 23.90
CA SER A 256 -8.80 -15.78 23.04
C SER A 256 -8.04 -15.91 21.71
N ILE A 257 -7.59 -14.80 21.12
CA ILE A 257 -6.76 -14.80 19.92
C ILE A 257 -5.35 -15.31 20.24
N LEU A 258 -4.70 -14.75 21.26
CA LEU A 258 -3.31 -15.06 21.62
C LEU A 258 -3.10 -16.51 22.04
N GLN A 259 -4.09 -17.14 22.68
CA GLN A 259 -4.06 -18.59 22.98
C GLN A 259 -3.95 -19.47 21.73
N ARG A 260 -4.40 -18.97 20.58
CA ARG A 260 -4.36 -19.67 19.28
C ARG A 260 -3.09 -19.34 18.46
N THR A 261 -2.27 -18.37 18.87
CA THR A 261 -1.08 -17.90 18.13
C THR A 261 0.22 -18.36 18.81
N ARG A 262 0.63 -19.62 18.62
CA ARG A 262 1.81 -20.19 19.29
C ARG A 262 3.16 -19.87 18.62
N HIS A 263 3.13 -19.51 17.34
CA HIS A 263 4.32 -19.16 16.55
C HIS A 263 4.56 -17.64 16.45
N LEU A 264 3.86 -16.87 17.27
CA LEU A 264 3.96 -15.41 17.26
C LEU A 264 5.34 -14.96 17.73
N VAL A 265 5.97 -14.08 16.96
CA VAL A 265 7.29 -13.50 17.22
C VAL A 265 7.16 -12.03 17.59
N ASP A 266 6.30 -11.30 16.89
CA ASP A 266 6.04 -9.87 17.08
C ASP A 266 4.56 -9.64 17.41
N CYS A 267 4.29 -8.94 18.51
CA CYS A 267 2.93 -8.61 18.92
C CYS A 267 2.82 -7.13 19.29
N THR A 268 1.81 -6.46 18.75
CA THR A 268 1.47 -5.08 19.09
C THR A 268 0.01 -5.02 19.51
N LEU A 269 -0.25 -4.44 20.68
CA LEU A 269 -1.56 -4.43 21.31
C LEU A 269 -1.96 -3.01 21.69
N GLN A 270 -3.18 -2.62 21.36
CA GLN A 270 -3.82 -1.40 21.85
C GLN A 270 -5.20 -1.79 22.36
N PHE A 271 -5.47 -1.53 23.64
CA PHE A 271 -6.72 -1.92 24.27
C PHE A 271 -7.73 -0.78 24.26
N GLN A 272 -9.01 -1.12 24.17
CA GLN A 272 -10.10 -0.19 24.37
C GLN A 272 -10.55 -0.16 25.83
N THR A 273 -10.77 1.03 26.37
CA THR A 273 -11.31 1.27 27.72
C THR A 273 -12.77 0.76 27.82
N ARG A 274 -13.08 -0.08 28.82
CA ARG A 274 -14.47 -0.36 29.17
C ARG A 274 -14.98 0.77 30.08
N THR A 275 -16.14 1.32 29.77
CA THR A 275 -16.76 2.40 30.56
C THR A 275 -17.32 1.94 31.93
N ALA A 276 -17.09 0.69 32.35
CA ALA A 276 -17.61 0.15 33.59
C ALA A 276 -16.62 -0.78 34.28
N PHE A 277 -16.52 -0.62 35.61
CA PHE A 277 -15.80 -1.46 36.59
C PHE A 277 -16.31 -2.90 36.66
N GLN A 278 -16.42 -3.60 35.52
CA GLN A 278 -16.70 -5.03 35.52
C GLN A 278 -15.41 -5.77 35.92
N GLN A 279 -15.51 -6.58 36.97
CA GLN A 279 -14.45 -7.48 37.40
C GLN A 279 -13.93 -8.25 36.19
N TYR A 280 -12.62 -8.17 35.94
CA TYR A 280 -11.99 -9.01 34.94
C TYR A 280 -12.21 -10.47 35.33
N PRO A 281 -12.69 -11.34 34.42
CA PRO A 281 -12.77 -12.78 34.69
C PRO A 281 -11.38 -13.31 35.03
N ASP A 282 -11.29 -14.38 35.83
CA ASP A 282 -10.04 -15.06 36.18
C ASP A 282 -9.22 -15.33 34.91
N VAL A 283 -8.20 -14.50 34.69
CA VAL A 283 -7.42 -14.53 33.46
C VAL A 283 -6.49 -15.73 33.51
N THR A 284 -6.72 -16.69 32.62
CA THR A 284 -5.80 -17.82 32.44
C THR A 284 -4.50 -17.33 31.83
N ASP A 285 -3.38 -17.78 32.40
CA ASP A 285 -2.05 -17.50 31.87
C ASP A 285 -1.90 -17.97 30.42
N THR A 286 -1.50 -17.05 29.55
CA THR A 286 -1.34 -17.30 28.11
C THR A 286 0.15 -17.39 27.79
N VAL A 287 0.59 -18.60 27.45
CA VAL A 287 2.00 -18.87 27.13
C VAL A 287 2.27 -18.62 25.64
N LEU A 288 3.15 -17.66 25.37
CA LEU A 288 3.61 -17.25 24.04
C LEU A 288 5.10 -17.60 23.90
N PRO A 289 5.44 -18.85 23.53
CA PRO A 289 6.79 -19.38 23.67
C PRO A 289 7.82 -18.74 22.72
N SER A 290 7.36 -18.27 21.55
CA SER A 290 8.24 -17.75 20.49
C SER A 290 8.29 -16.22 20.44
N LEU A 291 7.56 -15.53 21.33
CA LEU A 291 7.39 -14.09 21.27
C LEU A 291 8.69 -13.39 21.66
N GLN A 292 9.22 -12.57 20.74
CA GLN A 292 10.46 -11.83 20.91
C GLN A 292 10.23 -10.33 21.12
N LYS A 293 9.13 -9.80 20.57
CA LYS A 293 8.76 -8.38 20.69
C LYS A 293 7.30 -8.24 21.11
N LEU A 294 7.08 -7.50 22.18
CA LEU A 294 5.74 -7.14 22.68
C LEU A 294 5.66 -5.63 22.86
N VAL A 295 4.69 -5.00 22.21
CA VAL A 295 4.46 -3.56 22.23
C VAL A 295 3.04 -3.26 22.66
N PHE A 296 2.87 -2.35 23.62
CA PHE A 296 1.58 -1.80 24.00
C PHE A 296 1.48 -0.35 23.50
N GLU A 297 0.59 -0.08 22.54
CA GLU A 297 0.37 1.24 21.94
C GLU A 297 -0.60 2.11 22.78
N ARG A 298 -0.47 3.44 22.66
CA ARG A 298 -1.17 4.48 23.42
C ARG A 298 -2.69 4.37 23.30
N HIS A 299 -3.39 4.16 24.43
CA HIS A 299 -4.82 4.38 24.75
C HIS A 299 -5.39 3.43 25.83
N SER A 300 -4.55 2.61 26.45
CA SER A 300 -4.99 1.69 27.50
C SER A 300 -5.48 2.43 28.74
N ASP A 301 -6.68 2.03 29.20
CA ASP A 301 -7.22 2.39 30.51
C ASP A 301 -6.15 2.14 31.59
N PRO A 302 -5.96 3.08 32.53
CA PRO A 302 -5.18 2.85 33.72
C PRO A 302 -5.55 1.54 34.48
N ALA A 303 -6.78 1.03 34.36
CA ALA A 303 -7.29 -0.11 35.13
C ALA A 303 -6.66 -1.49 34.80
N MET A 304 -5.52 -1.74 35.45
CA MET A 304 -5.02 -3.00 36.05
C MET A 304 -4.78 -4.26 35.20
N GLY A 305 -3.49 -4.66 35.12
CA GLY A 305 -3.02 -6.04 35.30
C GLY A 305 -3.04 -7.08 34.17
N PRO A 306 -3.54 -6.82 32.93
CA PRO A 306 -3.72 -7.90 31.97
C PRO A 306 -2.40 -8.43 31.39
N PHE A 307 -1.34 -7.60 31.36
CA PHE A 307 -0.07 -8.03 30.79
C PHE A 307 0.65 -9.10 31.63
N LEU A 308 0.35 -9.18 32.94
CA LEU A 308 0.87 -10.23 33.82
C LEU A 308 0.35 -11.63 33.49
N SER A 309 -0.73 -11.73 32.72
CA SER A 309 -1.24 -13.01 32.23
C SER A 309 -0.38 -13.59 31.09
N PHE A 310 0.47 -12.78 30.45
CA PHE A 310 1.31 -13.24 29.36
C PHE A 310 2.60 -13.86 29.90
N ILE A 311 2.89 -15.09 29.49
CA ILE A 311 4.13 -15.79 29.80
C ILE A 311 4.92 -15.92 28.51
N SER A 312 5.97 -15.10 28.36
CA SER A 312 6.73 -14.97 27.12
C SER A 312 8.23 -15.21 27.35
N PRO A 313 8.70 -16.47 27.43
CA PRO A 313 10.07 -16.79 27.84
C PRO A 313 11.14 -16.33 26.84
N ALA A 314 10.79 -16.22 25.55
CA ALA A 314 11.71 -15.77 24.51
C ALA A 314 11.75 -14.25 24.32
N LEU A 315 11.05 -13.48 25.18
CA LEU A 315 10.88 -12.04 24.99
C LEU A 315 12.21 -11.29 25.14
N ARG A 316 12.51 -10.44 24.15
CA ARG A 316 13.74 -9.64 24.07
C ARG A 316 13.44 -8.14 24.09
N HIS A 317 12.32 -7.73 23.51
CA HIS A 317 11.95 -6.32 23.38
C HIS A 317 10.56 -6.13 23.99
N LEU A 318 10.47 -5.26 24.99
CA LEU A 318 9.21 -4.89 25.63
C LEU A 318 9.03 -3.38 25.53
N GLU A 319 7.95 -2.95 24.89
CA GLU A 319 7.50 -1.56 24.91
C GLU A 319 6.15 -1.46 25.63
N VAL A 320 6.08 -0.65 26.68
CA VAL A 320 4.91 -0.56 27.54
C VAL A 320 4.70 0.89 28.00
N ILE A 321 3.46 1.23 28.29
CA ILE A 321 3.07 2.54 28.84
C ILE A 321 3.15 2.45 30.36
N GLU A 322 3.73 3.45 31.04
CA GLU A 322 3.91 3.40 32.49
C GLU A 322 2.57 3.24 33.25
N GLY A 323 1.49 3.85 32.74
CA GLY A 323 0.14 3.70 33.28
C GLY A 323 -0.41 2.26 33.27
N LEU A 324 0.12 1.36 32.42
CA LEU A 324 -0.21 -0.08 32.44
C LEU A 324 0.53 -0.84 33.56
N LEU A 325 1.67 -0.32 34.00
CA LEU A 325 2.53 -0.92 35.02
C LEU A 325 2.10 -0.54 36.44
N GLY A 326 1.50 0.64 36.61
CA GLY A 326 1.05 1.12 37.91
C GLY A 326 0.22 2.40 37.83
N LEU A 327 -0.70 2.56 38.80
CA LEU A 327 -1.53 3.73 38.93
C LEU A 327 -1.32 4.43 40.27
N SER A 328 -0.94 5.71 40.22
CA SER A 328 -0.92 6.59 41.39
C SER A 328 -2.30 6.79 42.02
N GLY A 329 -3.39 6.47 41.32
CA GLY A 329 -4.78 6.59 41.79
C GLY A 329 -5.43 5.32 42.36
N THR A 330 -4.72 4.18 42.38
CA THR A 330 -5.25 2.92 42.97
C THR A 330 -4.90 2.77 44.45
N ILE A 331 -5.77 2.11 45.21
CA ILE A 331 -5.53 1.78 46.63
C ILE A 331 -5.51 0.24 46.74
N PRO A 332 -4.36 -0.39 47.05
CA PRO A 332 -3.03 0.21 47.24
C PRO A 332 -2.36 0.62 45.90
N PRO A 333 -1.46 1.63 45.92
CA PRO A 333 -0.73 2.04 44.73
C PRO A 333 0.17 0.91 44.24
N VAL A 334 0.02 0.56 42.97
CA VAL A 334 0.84 -0.46 42.32
C VAL A 334 2.10 0.20 41.78
N ASP A 335 3.26 -0.27 42.24
CA ASP A 335 4.57 0.21 41.82
C ASP A 335 4.96 -0.38 40.44
N PRO A 336 5.16 0.46 39.41
CA PRO A 336 5.57 0.01 38.07
C PRO A 336 6.74 -0.97 38.03
N ILE A 337 7.75 -0.73 38.88
CA ILE A 337 8.95 -1.56 38.94
C ILE A 337 8.60 -2.96 39.44
N ARG A 338 7.81 -3.08 40.52
CA ARG A 338 7.38 -4.38 41.06
C ARG A 338 6.53 -5.16 40.06
N THR A 339 5.70 -4.48 39.28
CA THR A 339 4.89 -5.14 38.25
C THR A 339 5.77 -5.69 37.13
N LEU A 340 6.78 -4.93 36.70
CA LEU A 340 7.78 -5.41 35.74
C LEU A 340 8.61 -6.58 36.29
N GLU A 341 9.07 -6.51 37.55
CA GLU A 341 9.79 -7.61 38.20
C GLU A 341 8.93 -8.89 38.25
N THR A 342 7.65 -8.74 38.58
CA THR A 342 6.69 -9.87 38.60
C THR A 342 6.52 -10.46 37.20
N PHE A 343 6.43 -9.62 36.17
CA PHE A 343 6.32 -10.09 34.79
C PHE A 343 7.59 -10.82 34.31
N ILE A 344 8.77 -10.23 34.55
CA ILE A 344 10.06 -10.79 34.13
C ILE A 344 10.32 -12.12 34.84
N SER A 345 10.08 -12.17 36.15
CA SER A 345 10.25 -13.40 36.94
C SER A 345 9.28 -14.49 36.51
N LYS A 346 8.02 -14.17 36.26
CA LYS A 346 6.99 -15.12 35.79
C LYS A 346 7.28 -15.62 34.38
N SER A 347 7.73 -14.75 33.47
CA SER A 347 8.06 -15.13 32.09
C SER A 347 9.42 -15.82 31.97
N GLY A 348 10.34 -15.61 32.91
CA GLY A 348 11.72 -16.10 32.83
C GLY A 348 12.50 -15.52 31.64
N CYS A 349 12.08 -14.37 31.13
CA CYS A 349 12.64 -13.78 29.92
C CYS A 349 13.94 -13.02 30.18
N LYS A 350 14.74 -12.83 29.13
CA LYS A 350 15.98 -12.04 29.14
C LYS A 350 15.82 -10.85 28.21
N LEU A 351 15.26 -9.77 28.74
CA LEU A 351 15.04 -8.53 28.00
C LEU A 351 16.38 -7.92 27.56
N GLN A 352 16.44 -7.54 26.29
CA GLN A 352 17.54 -6.80 25.66
C GLN A 352 17.20 -5.31 25.56
N GLU A 353 15.91 -5.00 25.36
CA GLU A 353 15.39 -3.65 25.27
C GLU A 353 14.09 -3.52 26.07
N LEU A 354 14.03 -2.50 26.91
CA LEU A 354 12.84 -2.07 27.63
C LEU A 354 12.57 -0.60 27.28
N ARG A 355 11.42 -0.35 26.65
CA ARG A 355 10.95 0.99 26.34
C ARG A 355 9.71 1.30 27.14
N ILE A 356 9.78 2.37 27.92
CA ILE A 356 8.67 2.86 28.72
C ILE A 356 8.21 4.18 28.13
N THR A 357 6.94 4.25 27.79
CA THR A 357 6.32 5.47 27.25
C THR A 357 5.43 6.09 28.32
N GLU A 358 5.30 7.42 28.30
CA GLU A 358 4.54 8.18 29.30
C GLU A 358 5.05 7.94 30.72
N ALA A 359 6.37 7.95 30.88
CA ALA A 359 7.03 7.79 32.17
C ALA A 359 6.93 9.06 33.02
N TYR A 360 5.96 9.10 33.94
CA TYR A 360 5.70 10.18 34.88
C TYR A 360 6.12 9.87 36.32
N ILE A 361 6.21 8.58 36.70
CA ILE A 361 6.49 8.12 38.06
C ILE A 361 8.01 8.01 38.28
N TYR A 362 8.72 7.29 37.41
CA TYR A 362 10.17 7.12 37.51
C TYR A 362 10.92 7.80 36.35
N SER A 363 12.13 8.29 36.65
CA SER A 363 13.06 8.72 35.62
C SER A 363 13.65 7.51 34.87
N PRO A 364 14.22 7.71 33.67
CA PRO A 364 14.94 6.64 32.97
C PRO A 364 16.01 5.96 33.83
N ASP A 365 16.68 6.73 34.69
CA ASP A 365 17.73 6.22 35.57
C ASP A 365 17.15 5.36 36.71
N GLY A 366 15.95 5.67 37.21
CA GLY A 366 15.27 4.83 38.20
C GLY A 366 14.96 3.42 37.68
N TYR A 367 14.59 3.30 36.40
CA TYR A 367 14.42 1.98 35.76
C TYR A 367 15.75 1.27 35.51
N ARG A 368 16.83 2.00 35.20
CA ARG A 368 18.18 1.42 35.03
C ARG A 368 18.73 0.87 36.33
N ASP A 369 18.52 1.57 37.44
CA ASP A 369 18.94 1.13 38.77
C ASP A 369 18.19 -0.14 39.19
N ALA A 370 16.90 -0.25 38.86
CA ALA A 370 16.08 -1.42 39.16
C ALA A 370 16.38 -2.64 38.26
N PHE A 371 16.75 -2.40 36.99
CA PHE A 371 16.96 -3.47 36.00
C PHE A 371 18.36 -3.40 35.35
N PRO A 372 19.46 -3.56 36.12
CA PRO A 372 20.82 -3.41 35.61
C PRO A 372 21.21 -4.47 34.58
N SER A 373 20.47 -5.58 34.49
CA SER A 373 20.71 -6.65 33.52
C SER A 373 20.19 -6.34 32.11
N ILE A 374 19.39 -5.28 31.92
CA ILE A 374 18.81 -4.91 30.62
C ILE A 374 19.74 -3.89 29.94
N PRO A 375 20.33 -4.21 28.77
CA PRO A 375 21.29 -3.33 28.10
C PRO A 375 20.72 -1.99 27.65
N ILE A 376 19.48 -1.97 27.16
CA ILE A 376 18.85 -0.77 26.59
C ILE A 376 17.57 -0.48 27.36
N ILE A 377 17.56 0.64 28.08
CA ILE A 377 16.37 1.17 28.75
C ILE A 377 16.15 2.60 28.27
N THR A 378 14.97 2.85 27.71
CA THR A 378 14.48 4.17 27.34
C THR A 378 13.17 4.45 28.06
N ALA A 379 13.04 5.67 28.60
CA ALA A 379 11.80 6.12 29.24
C ALA A 379 11.48 7.53 28.72
N ASP A 380 10.43 7.60 27.89
CA ASP A 380 9.97 8.84 27.26
C ASP A 380 8.79 9.40 28.06
N LYS A 381 8.76 10.72 28.27
CA LYS A 381 7.64 11.42 28.92
C LYS A 381 6.41 11.53 28.02
#